data_AF-A0A445DKI7-F1
#
_entry.id   AF-A0A445DKI7-F1
#
_cell.length_a   1.000
_cell.length_b   1.000
_cell.length_c   1.000
_cell.angle_alpha   90.00
_cell.angle_beta   90.00
_cell.angle_gamma   90.00
#
_symmetry.space_group_name_H-M   'P 1'
#
loop_
_entity.id
_entity.type
_entity.pdbx_description
1 polymer ?
#
loop_
_entity_poly.entity_id
_entity_poly.type
_entity_poly.pdbx_seq_one_letter_code
_entity_poly.pdbx_strand_id
1 'polypeptide(L)'
;MCDLVLRLNHFNFSFTCNNNNLILNNSLFLRIESHSSTRNTHICKGRKLNDSGSGTGADVIIVGAGVAGSALAYTLAKDGRCVHVIEKDLRVPNRINGELLQPGGYIKLKELGLEDCLEQIDAQEVLGYILYKDRENIKLPYPLETYHADVAGRSFHNGRFIQRLREKTKALPW
;
A
#
# COMPACT_ATOMS: atom_id res chain seq x y z
N MET A 1 0.04 9.81 -22.32
CA MET A 1 0.67 8.48 -22.16
C MET A 1 1.68 8.61 -21.02
N CYS A 2 1.32 8.16 -19.82
CA CYS A 2 2.24 8.14 -18.68
C CYS A 2 2.38 6.68 -18.26
N ASP A 3 3.53 6.09 -18.58
CA ASP A 3 3.87 4.76 -18.09
C ASP A 3 4.47 4.91 -16.69
N LEU A 4 3.81 4.32 -15.69
CA LEU A 4 4.35 4.21 -14.33
C LEU A 4 4.69 2.74 -14.09
N VAL A 5 5.99 2.44 -14.05
CA VAL A 5 6.51 1.12 -13.71
C VAL A 5 6.98 1.14 -12.27
N LEU A 6 6.32 0.39 -11.40
CA LEU A 6 6.75 0.21 -10.01
C LEU A 6 7.45 -1.14 -9.88
N ARG A 7 8.74 -1.09 -9.52
CA ARG A 7 9.52 -2.27 -9.14
C ARG A 7 9.57 -2.38 -7.63
N LEU A 8 8.94 -3.39 -7.08
CA LEU A 8 9.09 -3.79 -5.69
C LEU A 8 9.69 -5.20 -5.65
N ASN A 9 10.94 -5.30 -5.16
CA ASN A 9 11.62 -6.54 -4.75
C ASN A 9 11.21 -7.80 -5.56
N HIS A 10 11.63 -7.86 -6.82
CA HIS A 10 11.40 -8.94 -7.81
C HIS A 10 10.00 -9.07 -8.44
N PHE A 11 9.01 -8.26 -8.06
CA PHE A 11 7.75 -8.16 -8.80
C PHE A 11 7.72 -6.88 -9.66
N ASN A 12 7.60 -7.05 -10.98
CA ASN A 12 7.38 -5.95 -11.92
C ASN A 12 5.86 -5.72 -12.03
N PHE A 13 5.36 -4.61 -11.49
CA PHE A 13 4.00 -4.15 -11.79
C PHE A 13 4.10 -2.95 -12.74
N SER A 14 3.64 -3.13 -13.96
CA SER A 14 3.54 -2.07 -14.97
C SER A 14 2.07 -1.72 -15.12
N PHE A 15 1.73 -0.44 -14.93
CA PHE A 15 0.39 0.08 -15.12
C PHE A 15 0.45 1.13 -16.23
N THR A 16 -0.35 0.93 -17.28
CA THR A 16 -0.54 1.93 -18.33
C THR A 16 -2.00 2.38 -18.29
N CYS A 17 -2.22 3.69 -18.13
CA CYS A 17 -3.54 4.30 -18.15
C CYS A 17 -3.79 4.93 -19.53
N ASN A 18 -4.86 4.53 -20.22
CA ASN A 18 -5.28 5.16 -21.47
C ASN A 18 -6.82 5.31 -21.51
N ASN A 19 -7.32 6.54 -21.65
CA ASN A 19 -8.73 6.90 -21.86
C ASN A 19 -9.74 5.94 -21.19
N ASN A 20 -9.82 6.00 -19.86
CA ASN A 20 -10.70 5.22 -18.97
C ASN A 20 -10.37 3.73 -18.80
N ASN A 21 -9.28 3.22 -19.39
CA ASN A 21 -8.84 1.84 -19.23
C ASN A 21 -7.51 1.75 -18.47
N LEU A 22 -7.50 0.89 -17.44
CA LEU A 22 -6.28 0.41 -16.78
C LEU A 22 -5.85 -0.89 -17.48
N ILE A 23 -4.64 -0.91 -18.03
CA ILE A 23 -4.04 -2.11 -18.61
C ILE A 23 -3.09 -2.69 -17.58
N LEU A 24 -3.46 -3.85 -17.02
CA LEU A 24 -2.52 -4.76 -16.37
C LEU A 24 -1.89 -5.61 -17.47
N ASN A 25 -0.57 -5.74 -17.49
CA ASN A 25 0.14 -6.62 -18.42
C ASN A 25 -0.21 -8.10 -18.16
N ASN A 26 -1.39 -8.52 -18.66
CA ASN A 26 -1.89 -9.88 -18.95
C ASN A 26 -3.37 -9.84 -19.40
N SER A 27 -3.67 -9.02 -20.43
CA SER A 27 -4.92 -9.10 -21.21
C SER A 27 -6.25 -8.79 -20.51
N LEU A 28 -6.27 -8.30 -19.27
CA LEU A 28 -7.52 -8.03 -18.55
C LEU A 28 -7.95 -6.56 -18.71
N PHE A 29 -9.04 -6.34 -19.47
CA PHE A 29 -9.72 -5.04 -19.54
C PHE A 29 -10.73 -4.93 -18.40
N LEU A 30 -10.50 -4.00 -17.46
CA LEU A 30 -11.49 -3.63 -16.45
C LEU A 30 -12.25 -2.38 -16.93
N ARG A 31 -13.50 -2.58 -17.39
CA ARG A 31 -14.45 -1.49 -17.64
C ARG A 31 -15.04 -1.04 -16.31
N ILE A 32 -14.76 0.19 -15.89
CA ILE A 32 -15.32 0.76 -14.66
C ILE A 32 -16.70 1.33 -14.99
N GLU A 33 -17.76 0.61 -14.62
CA GLU A 33 -19.12 1.16 -14.58
C GLU A 33 -19.43 1.68 -13.17
N SER A 34 -19.88 2.92 -13.08
CA SER A 34 -20.29 3.54 -11.81
C SER A 34 -21.58 2.90 -11.29
N HIS A 35 -21.47 1.90 -10.43
CA HIS A 35 -22.59 1.39 -9.63
C HIS A 35 -22.55 2.02 -8.23
N SER A 36 -23.72 2.46 -7.75
CA SER A 36 -23.95 3.27 -6.54
C SER A 36 -23.54 2.65 -5.19
N SER A 37 -22.91 1.48 -5.18
CA SER A 37 -22.59 0.72 -3.96
C SER A 37 -21.09 0.66 -3.61
N THR A 38 -20.20 1.24 -4.41
CA THR A 38 -18.74 1.17 -4.18
C THR A 38 -18.25 2.37 -3.36
N ARG A 39 -17.58 2.12 -2.23
CA ARG A 39 -17.05 3.19 -1.36
C ARG A 39 -15.70 3.68 -1.88
N ASN A 40 -15.71 4.84 -2.54
CA ASN A 40 -14.56 5.37 -3.24
C ASN A 40 -13.81 6.42 -2.39
N THR A 41 -12.49 6.52 -2.54
CA THR A 41 -11.68 7.60 -1.95
C THR A 41 -10.94 8.32 -3.08
N HIS A 42 -11.17 9.63 -3.23
CA HIS A 42 -10.51 10.47 -4.25
C HIS A 42 -9.54 11.44 -3.56
N ILE A 43 -8.29 11.50 -4.02
CA ILE A 43 -7.20 12.27 -3.41
C ILE A 43 -6.54 13.11 -4.50
N CYS A 44 -6.87 14.41 -4.53
CA CYS A 44 -6.31 15.34 -5.51
C CYS A 44 -6.05 16.69 -4.86
N LYS A 45 -4.90 17.28 -5.18
CA LYS A 45 -4.52 18.62 -4.73
C LYS A 45 -5.35 19.68 -5.47
N GLY A 46 -6.12 20.50 -4.76
CA GLY A 46 -6.78 21.71 -5.29
C GLY A 46 -7.83 21.54 -6.40
N ARG A 47 -8.22 20.32 -6.79
CA ARG A 47 -9.27 20.08 -7.81
C ARG A 47 -10.46 19.36 -7.18
N LYS A 48 -11.55 20.09 -6.94
CA LYS A 48 -12.86 19.47 -6.70
C LYS A 48 -13.31 18.76 -7.98
N LEU A 49 -13.80 17.53 -7.84
CA LEU A 49 -14.62 16.91 -8.87
C LEU A 49 -15.91 17.71 -8.95
N ASN A 50 -16.12 18.43 -10.05
CA ASN A 50 -17.44 18.98 -10.35
C ASN A 50 -18.30 17.83 -10.89
N ASP A 51 -19.51 17.67 -10.33
CA ASP A 51 -20.52 16.67 -10.72
C ASP A 51 -21.18 16.98 -12.08
N SER A 52 -20.50 17.76 -12.92
CA SER A 52 -21.00 18.28 -14.19
C SER A 52 -20.01 17.98 -15.30
N GLY A 53 -20.12 16.77 -15.86
CA GLY A 53 -19.97 16.48 -17.29
C GLY A 53 -18.65 16.74 -18.04
N SER A 54 -17.65 17.42 -17.47
CA SER A 54 -16.36 17.65 -18.14
C SER A 54 -15.20 17.36 -17.18
N GLY A 55 -14.58 16.20 -17.38
CA GLY A 55 -13.66 15.56 -16.45
C GLY A 55 -12.45 16.40 -16.02
N THR A 56 -12.39 16.70 -14.72
CA THR A 56 -11.13 16.78 -13.99
C THR A 56 -10.83 15.39 -13.41
N GLY A 57 -10.53 14.46 -14.32
CA GLY A 57 -10.34 13.04 -14.01
C GLY A 57 -9.11 12.78 -13.14
N ALA A 58 -9.13 11.65 -12.43
CA ALA A 58 -7.95 11.11 -11.77
C ALA A 58 -6.85 10.82 -12.79
N ASP A 59 -5.61 11.18 -12.46
CA ASP A 59 -4.43 10.78 -13.24
C ASP A 59 -4.23 9.25 -13.14
N VAL A 60 -4.54 8.70 -11.96
CA VAL A 60 -4.36 7.29 -11.63
C VAL A 60 -5.57 6.77 -10.88
N ILE A 61 -6.11 5.63 -11.33
CA ILE A 61 -7.10 4.86 -10.58
C ILE A 61 -6.39 3.63 -10.01
N ILE A 62 -6.59 3.36 -8.72
CA ILE A 62 -6.05 2.20 -8.00
C ILE A 62 -7.22 1.36 -7.53
N VAL A 63 -7.27 0.10 -7.97
CA VAL A 63 -8.27 -0.87 -7.53
C VAL A 63 -7.68 -1.72 -6.41
N GLY A 64 -8.22 -1.56 -5.21
CA GLY A 64 -7.79 -2.17 -3.96
C GLY A 64 -7.01 -1.21 -3.07
N ALA A 65 -7.51 -0.95 -1.87
CA ALA A 65 -6.84 -0.20 -0.80
C ALA A 65 -6.23 -1.15 0.25
N GLY A 66 -5.51 -2.17 -0.21
CA GLY A 66 -4.68 -3.03 0.64
C GLY A 66 -3.34 -2.37 0.97
N VAL A 67 -2.34 -3.15 1.39
CA VAL A 67 -0.98 -2.66 1.67
C VAL A 67 -0.38 -1.97 0.45
N ALA A 68 -0.32 -2.67 -0.69
CA ALA A 68 0.27 -2.13 -1.92
C ALA A 68 -0.50 -0.92 -2.46
N GLY A 69 -1.83 -1.01 -2.54
CA GLY A 69 -2.66 0.07 -3.09
C GLY A 69 -2.66 1.33 -2.24
N SER A 70 -2.69 1.20 -0.91
CA SER A 70 -2.64 2.36 -0.01
C SER A 70 -1.26 3.01 -0.01
N ALA A 71 -0.18 2.20 0.04
CA ALA A 71 1.18 2.73 -0.05
C ALA A 71 1.43 3.44 -1.38
N LEU A 72 0.99 2.84 -2.50
CA LEU A 72 1.10 3.46 -3.81
C LEU A 72 0.29 4.75 -3.91
N ALA A 73 -0.96 4.74 -3.42
CA ALA A 73 -1.79 5.93 -3.40
C ALA A 73 -1.13 7.07 -2.63
N TYR A 74 -0.53 6.77 -1.47
CA TYR A 74 0.19 7.74 -0.66
C TYR A 74 1.37 8.34 -1.41
N THR A 75 2.23 7.50 -2.01
CA THR A 75 3.41 7.97 -2.75
C THR A 75 3.02 8.85 -3.93
N LEU A 76 2.06 8.41 -4.74
CA LEU A 76 1.62 9.18 -5.90
C LEU A 76 0.92 10.50 -5.53
N ALA A 77 0.10 10.47 -4.48
CA ALA A 77 -0.56 11.68 -3.98
C ALA A 77 0.46 12.67 -3.40
N LYS A 78 1.48 12.17 -2.67
CA LYS A 78 2.60 12.99 -2.16
C LYS A 78 3.39 13.65 -3.30
N ASP A 79 3.53 12.95 -4.43
CA ASP A 79 4.16 13.48 -5.66
C ASP A 79 3.22 14.39 -6.49
N GLY A 80 2.02 14.69 -5.98
CA GLY A 80 1.09 15.64 -6.58
C GLY A 80 0.16 15.07 -7.66
N ARG A 81 0.08 13.73 -7.78
CA ARG A 81 -0.88 13.07 -8.69
C ARG A 81 -2.28 13.05 -8.12
N CYS A 82 -3.27 13.18 -9.00
CA CYS A 82 -4.68 13.00 -8.67
C CYS A 82 -5.00 11.50 -8.67
N VAL A 83 -5.16 10.90 -7.50
CA VAL A 83 -5.33 9.46 -7.31
C VAL A 83 -6.74 9.13 -6.86
N HIS A 84 -7.39 8.21 -7.55
CA HIS A 84 -8.67 7.64 -7.12
C HIS A 84 -8.48 6.19 -6.70
N VAL A 85 -8.82 5.88 -5.45
CA VAL A 85 -8.72 4.52 -4.90
C VAL A 85 -10.12 3.94 -4.72
N ILE A 86 -10.33 2.77 -5.29
CA ILE A 86 -11.58 2.00 -5.17
C ILE A 86 -11.28 0.77 -4.32
N GLU A 87 -12.04 0.58 -3.25
CA GLU A 87 -11.91 -0.58 -2.37
C GLU A 87 -13.28 -1.20 -2.14
N LYS A 88 -13.35 -2.53 -2.16
CA LYS A 88 -14.57 -3.28 -1.92
C LYS A 88 -15.10 -3.00 -0.51
N ASP A 89 -14.21 -3.01 0.49
CA ASP A 89 -14.58 -2.77 1.88
C ASP A 89 -13.53 -1.96 2.65
N LEU A 90 -13.94 -0.77 3.11
CA LEU A 90 -13.11 0.13 3.90
C LEU A 90 -13.10 -0.19 5.41
N ARG A 91 -13.89 -1.16 5.88
CA ARG A 91 -13.78 -1.65 7.27
C ARG A 91 -12.40 -2.26 7.51
N VAL A 92 -12.01 -2.33 8.77
CA VAL A 92 -10.77 -2.98 9.21
C VAL A 92 -10.79 -4.43 8.74
N PRO A 93 -9.85 -4.87 7.88
CA PRO A 93 -9.80 -6.26 7.44
C PRO A 93 -9.55 -7.20 8.61
N ASN A 94 -10.31 -8.29 8.69
CA ASN A 94 -10.07 -9.38 9.64
C ASN A 94 -9.55 -10.61 8.89
N ARG A 95 -8.22 -10.78 8.87
CA ARG A 95 -7.53 -11.92 8.23
C ARG A 95 -6.15 -12.11 8.84
N ILE A 96 -5.66 -13.35 8.80
CA ILE A 96 -4.37 -13.77 9.41
C ILE A 96 -3.14 -13.53 8.51
N ASN A 97 -3.35 -13.29 7.22
CA ASN A 97 -2.25 -13.15 6.27
C ASN A 97 -1.56 -11.79 6.43
N GLY A 98 -0.25 -11.73 6.21
CA GLY A 98 0.49 -10.46 6.14
C GLY A 98 0.68 -9.76 7.49
N GLU A 99 0.80 -10.54 8.56
CA GLU A 99 1.05 -10.03 9.92
C GLU A 99 2.53 -9.91 10.27
N LEU A 100 3.45 -10.32 9.39
CA LEU A 100 4.90 -10.16 9.56
C LEU A 100 5.52 -9.41 8.39
N LEU A 101 6.03 -8.22 8.67
CA LEU A 101 6.85 -7.42 7.76
C LEU A 101 8.32 -7.74 7.98
N GLN A 102 9.01 -8.20 6.93
CA GLN A 102 10.45 -8.47 6.97
C GLN A 102 11.25 -7.16 7.11
N PRO A 103 12.51 -7.20 7.61
CA PRO A 103 13.35 -6.00 7.73
C PRO A 103 13.45 -5.19 6.44
N GLY A 104 13.62 -5.85 5.29
CA GLY A 104 13.65 -5.18 3.98
C GLY A 104 12.36 -4.42 3.65
N GLY A 105 11.20 -4.93 4.07
CA GLY A 105 9.92 -4.24 3.94
C GLY A 105 9.81 -3.02 4.85
N TYR A 106 10.32 -3.13 6.09
CA TYR A 106 10.39 -2.00 7.01
C TYR A 106 11.28 -0.86 6.48
N ILE A 107 12.45 -1.20 5.91
CA ILE A 107 13.31 -0.22 5.22
C ILE A 107 12.54 0.50 4.11
N LYS A 108 11.78 -0.24 3.28
CA LYS A 108 10.96 0.38 2.22
C LYS A 108 9.83 1.26 2.76
N LEU A 109 9.21 0.92 3.89
CA LEU A 109 8.26 1.84 4.53
C LEU A 109 8.92 3.15 4.97
N LYS A 110 10.12 3.09 5.56
CA LYS A 110 10.90 4.27 5.94
C LYS A 110 11.25 5.15 4.74
N GLU A 111 11.74 4.55 3.66
CA GLU A 111 12.05 5.27 2.41
C GLU A 111 10.82 6.01 1.86
N LEU A 112 9.62 5.43 2.01
CA LEU A 112 8.36 6.03 1.57
C LEU A 112 7.78 7.03 2.58
N GLY A 113 8.31 7.11 3.81
CA GLY A 113 7.78 7.93 4.90
C GLY A 113 6.46 7.40 5.46
N LEU A 114 6.31 6.07 5.55
CA LEU A 114 5.12 5.33 6.00
C LEU A 114 5.36 4.50 7.28
N GLU A 115 6.54 4.58 7.86
CA GLU A 115 6.98 3.80 9.03
C GLU A 115 6.14 4.03 10.28
N ASP A 116 5.66 5.26 10.49
CA ASP A 116 4.73 5.67 11.55
C ASP A 116 3.36 4.97 11.46
N CYS A 117 3.02 4.33 10.34
CA CYS A 117 1.84 3.47 10.23
C CYS A 117 1.95 2.20 11.08
N LEU A 118 3.15 1.87 11.56
CA LEU A 118 3.41 0.76 12.48
C LEU A 118 3.37 1.18 13.95
N GLU A 119 3.28 2.48 14.23
CA GLU A 119 3.12 2.97 15.60
C GLU A 119 1.68 2.79 16.07
N GLN A 120 1.45 2.70 17.40
CA GLN A 120 0.11 2.64 18.00
C GLN A 120 -0.80 1.49 17.52
N ILE A 121 -0.26 0.51 16.78
CA ILE A 121 -0.99 -0.70 16.37
C ILE A 121 -0.54 -1.96 17.12
N ASP A 122 0.30 -1.78 18.14
CA ASP A 122 0.94 -2.84 18.92
C ASP A 122 1.90 -3.70 18.08
N ALA A 123 2.63 -3.06 17.15
CA ALA A 123 3.62 -3.75 16.34
C ALA A 123 4.82 -4.20 17.19
N GLN A 124 5.15 -5.48 17.08
CA GLN A 124 6.24 -6.12 17.81
C GLN A 124 7.49 -6.22 16.94
N GLU A 125 8.64 -5.94 17.53
CA GLU A 125 9.92 -6.13 16.85
C GLU A 125 10.26 -7.62 16.72
N VAL A 126 10.73 -8.01 15.52
CA VAL A 126 11.15 -9.39 15.21
C VAL A 126 12.59 -9.37 14.76
N LEU A 127 13.48 -9.94 15.56
CA LEU A 127 14.93 -9.93 15.34
C LEU A 127 15.44 -11.14 14.54
N GLY A 128 14.57 -12.09 14.24
CA GLY A 128 14.89 -13.31 13.52
C GLY A 128 13.91 -14.42 13.87
N TYR A 129 14.30 -15.67 13.63
CA TYR A 129 13.49 -16.84 13.87
C TYR A 129 14.17 -17.80 14.85
N ILE A 130 13.37 -18.69 15.43
CA ILE A 130 13.87 -19.87 16.13
C ILE A 130 13.27 -21.07 15.42
N LEU A 131 14.10 -21.99 14.93
CA LEU A 131 13.64 -23.26 14.37
C LEU A 131 13.74 -24.33 15.44
N TYR A 132 12.65 -25.07 15.64
CA TYR A 132 12.58 -26.19 16.58
C TYR A 132 12.50 -27.51 15.82
N LYS A 133 13.30 -28.49 16.22
CA LYS A 133 13.24 -29.86 15.69
C LYS A 133 13.72 -30.84 16.75
N ASP A 134 12.95 -31.89 17.00
CA ASP A 134 13.35 -33.02 17.88
C ASP A 134 13.89 -32.59 19.26
N ARG A 135 13.24 -31.60 19.89
CA ARG A 135 13.62 -30.95 21.17
C ARG A 135 14.86 -30.06 21.12
N GLU A 136 15.54 -29.97 19.98
CA GLU A 136 16.59 -29.00 19.72
C GLU A 136 16.01 -27.72 19.11
N ASN A 137 16.76 -26.63 19.25
CA ASN A 137 16.43 -25.38 18.55
C ASN A 137 17.68 -24.68 18.05
N ILE A 138 17.53 -23.94 16.96
CA ILE A 138 18.54 -23.03 16.41
C ILE A 138 17.94 -21.63 16.27
N LYS A 139 18.66 -20.63 16.76
CA LYS A 139 18.34 -19.22 16.54
C LYS A 139 18.90 -18.79 15.19
N LEU A 140 18.05 -18.18 14.37
CA LEU A 140 18.39 -17.60 13.08
C LEU A 140 18.15 -16.09 13.16
N PRO A 141 19.11 -15.30 13.68
CA PRO A 141 18.99 -13.85 13.68
C PRO A 141 18.96 -13.31 12.24
N TYR A 142 18.26 -12.21 12.03
CA TYR A 142 18.39 -11.47 10.78
C TYR A 142 19.81 -10.86 10.68
N PRO A 143 20.43 -10.82 9.49
CA PRO A 143 21.73 -10.19 9.28
C PRO A 143 21.56 -8.66 9.21
N LEU A 144 21.59 -8.00 10.38
CA LEU A 144 21.24 -6.59 10.54
C LEU A 144 22.45 -5.68 10.81
N GLU A 145 23.67 -6.21 10.83
CA GLU A 145 24.88 -5.53 11.30
C GLU A 145 25.24 -4.28 10.50
N THR A 146 24.86 -4.24 9.22
CA THR A 146 25.12 -3.13 8.30
C THR A 146 23.98 -2.11 8.21
N TYR A 147 22.88 -2.34 8.93
CA TYR A 147 21.70 -1.48 8.92
C TYR A 147 21.63 -0.59 10.17
N HIS A 148 20.76 0.42 10.12
CA HIS A 148 20.51 1.27 11.28
C HIS A 148 19.89 0.46 12.43
N ALA A 149 20.19 0.81 13.68
CA ALA A 149 19.84 0.00 14.86
C ALA A 149 18.33 -0.24 15.06
N ASP A 150 17.47 0.59 14.46
CA ASP A 150 16.01 0.43 14.53
C ASP A 150 15.45 -0.53 13.46
N VAL A 151 16.28 -1.00 12.53
CA VAL A 151 15.85 -1.90 11.45
C VAL A 151 15.73 -3.32 11.99
N ALA A 152 14.50 -3.82 12.05
CA ALA A 152 14.22 -5.24 12.21
C ALA A 152 12.86 -5.58 11.60
N GLY A 153 12.45 -6.85 11.70
CA GLY A 153 11.11 -7.26 11.32
C GLY A 153 10.06 -6.62 12.24
N ARG A 154 8.82 -6.58 11.77
CA ARG A 154 7.67 -6.07 12.54
C ARG A 154 6.49 -7.03 12.40
N SER A 155 6.01 -7.54 13.53
CA SER A 155 4.78 -8.34 13.59
C SER A 155 3.62 -7.47 14.07
N PHE A 156 2.43 -7.59 13.50
CA PHE A 156 1.27 -6.76 13.83
C PHE A 156 -0.03 -7.36 13.30
N HIS A 157 -1.17 -6.89 13.80
CA HIS A 157 -2.46 -7.17 13.18
C HIS A 157 -2.60 -6.44 11.84
N ASN A 158 -2.71 -7.20 10.73
CA ASN A 158 -2.75 -6.64 9.37
C ASN A 158 -3.87 -5.59 9.21
N GLY A 159 -5.04 -5.85 9.78
CA GLY A 159 -6.18 -4.93 9.67
C GLY A 159 -5.86 -3.52 10.20
N ARG A 160 -5.14 -3.43 11.33
CA ARG A 160 -4.73 -2.16 11.94
C ARG A 160 -3.71 -1.44 11.07
N PHE A 161 -2.74 -2.17 10.52
CA PHE A 161 -1.72 -1.61 9.64
C PHE A 161 -2.32 -1.03 8.35
N ILE A 162 -3.22 -1.78 7.69
CA ILE A 162 -3.94 -1.28 6.50
C ILE A 162 -4.75 -0.03 6.82
N GLN A 163 -5.40 0.00 7.99
CA GLN A 163 -6.19 1.14 8.41
C GLN A 163 -5.31 2.39 8.59
N ARG A 164 -4.15 2.27 9.24
CA ARG A 164 -3.18 3.37 9.37
C ARG A 164 -2.68 3.86 8.01
N LEU A 165 -2.37 2.96 7.08
CA LEU A 165 -1.98 3.34 5.71
C LEU A 165 -3.08 4.14 5.01
N ARG A 166 -4.34 3.68 5.09
CA ARG A 166 -5.48 4.37 4.48
C ARG A 166 -5.70 5.75 5.10
N GLU A 167 -5.62 5.87 6.41
CA GLU A 167 -5.76 7.13 7.14
C GLU A 167 -4.67 8.12 6.78
N LYS A 168 -3.41 7.68 6.78
CA LYS A 168 -2.27 8.52 6.40
C LYS A 168 -2.37 9.01 4.96
N THR A 169 -2.84 8.15 4.05
CA THR A 169 -3.11 8.53 2.65
C THR A 169 -4.19 9.61 2.56
N LYS A 170 -5.29 9.47 3.30
CA LYS A 170 -6.39 10.45 3.34
C LYS A 170 -6.02 11.76 4.01
N ALA A 171 -5.04 11.76 4.91
CA ALA A 171 -4.60 12.95 5.64
C ALA A 171 -3.64 13.84 4.82
N LEU A 172 -3.22 13.40 3.62
CA LEU A 172 -2.36 14.22 2.76
C LEU A 172 -3.06 15.54 2.40
N PRO A 173 -2.36 16.69 2.47
CA PRO A 173 -2.95 17.99 2.21
C PRO A 173 -3.39 18.11 0.75
N TRP A 174 -4.65 18.50 0.60
CA TRP A 174 -5.33 18.88 -0.64
C TRP A 174 -4.95 20.29 -1.08
#